data_AF-A0A539D8T9-F1
#
_entry.id   AF-A0A539D8T9-F1
#
_cell.length_a   1.000
_cell.length_b   1.000
_cell.length_c   1.000
_cell.angle_alpha   90.00
_cell.angle_beta   90.00
_cell.angle_gamma   90.00
#
_symmetry.space_group_name_H-M   'P 1'
#
loop_
_entity.id
_entity.type
_entity.pdbx_description
1 polymer ?
#
loop_
_entity_poly.entity_id
_entity_poly.type
_entity_poly.pdbx_seq_one_letter_code
_entity_poly.pdbx_strand_id
1 'polypeptide(L)' 'APARIKAADPAYVVQMAVYAAILRDLYPDRAVEAALVWTDGPRLMAVPQAMMDATLSV' A
#
# COMPACT_ATOMS: atom_id res chain seq x y z
N ALA A 1 -13.31 8.10 -3.28
CA ALA A 1 -12.04 7.53 -3.77
C ALA A 1 -11.40 8.48 -4.79
N PRO A 2 -10.08 8.71 -4.75
CA PRO A 2 -9.36 9.40 -5.82
C PRO A 2 -9.35 8.56 -7.10
N ALA A 3 -9.10 9.19 -8.25
CA ALA A 3 -8.99 8.48 -9.54
C ALA A 3 -7.71 7.65 -9.66
N ARG A 4 -6.65 8.02 -8.92
CA ARG A 4 -5.32 7.39 -8.97
C ARG A 4 -4.72 7.32 -7.57
N ILE A 5 -3.91 6.30 -7.31
CA ILE A 5 -3.25 6.10 -6.01
C ILE A 5 -2.37 7.28 -5.59
N LYS A 6 -1.72 7.96 -6.55
CA LYS A 6 -0.91 9.16 -6.29
C LYS A 6 -1.69 10.35 -5.71
N ALA A 7 -3.02 10.32 -5.79
CA ALA A 7 -3.90 11.34 -5.24
C ALA A 7 -4.63 10.87 -3.96
N ALA A 8 -4.32 9.67 -3.47
CA ALA A 8 -4.75 9.25 -2.13
C ALA A 8 -3.94 10.00 -1.07
N ASP A 9 -4.49 10.07 0.14
CA ASP A 9 -3.77 10.63 1.28
C ASP A 9 -2.45 9.86 1.48
N PRO A 10 -1.29 10.54 1.53
CA PRO A 10 0.01 9.89 1.75
C PRO A 10 0.03 9.00 3.01
N ALA A 11 -0.77 9.31 4.03
CA ALA A 11 -0.85 8.50 5.25
C ALA A 11 -1.28 7.06 4.96
N TYR A 12 -2.14 6.83 3.98
CA TYR A 12 -2.55 5.46 3.59
C TYR A 12 -1.39 4.69 2.98
N VAL A 13 -0.54 5.35 2.20
CA VAL A 13 0.65 4.72 1.59
C VAL A 13 1.67 4.37 2.67
N VAL A 14 1.92 5.28 3.62
CA VAL A 14 2.79 5.03 4.79
C VAL A 14 2.30 3.82 5.57
N GLN A 15 1.01 3.78 5.91
CA GLN A 15 0.43 2.66 6.64
C GLN A 15 0.60 1.33 5.91
N MET A 16 0.30 1.28 4.61
CA MET A 16 0.48 0.08 3.81
C MET A 16 1.94 -0.36 3.72
N ALA A 17 2.88 0.60 3.60
CA ALA A 17 4.30 0.30 3.58
C ALA A 17 4.79 -0.33 4.90
N VAL A 18 4.35 0.20 6.04
CA VAL A 18 4.68 -0.35 7.37
C VAL A 18 4.13 -1.77 7.53
N TYR A 19 2.87 -2.00 7.17
CA TYR A 19 2.28 -3.34 7.25
C TYR A 19 2.96 -4.33 6.30
N ALA A 20 3.24 -3.91 5.08
CA ALA A 20 3.94 -4.75 4.11
C ALA A 20 5.36 -5.10 4.57
N ALA A 21 6.08 -4.20 5.23
CA ALA A 21 7.39 -4.49 5.81
C ALA A 21 7.30 -5.58 6.88
N ILE A 22 6.41 -5.44 7.86
CA ILE A 22 6.22 -6.43 8.93
C ILE A 22 5.84 -7.81 8.36
N LEU A 23 4.93 -7.83 7.38
CA LEU A 23 4.48 -9.08 6.76
C LEU A 23 5.58 -9.76 5.93
N ARG A 24 6.44 -9.00 5.24
CA ARG A 24 7.58 -9.54 4.50
C ARG A 24 8.60 -10.18 5.44
N ASP A 25 8.83 -9.58 6.61
CA ASP A 25 9.72 -10.15 7.63
C ASP A 25 9.15 -11.44 8.23
N LEU A 26 7.84 -11.50 8.48
CA LEU A 26 7.16 -12.67 9.04
C LEU A 26 7.02 -13.81 8.02
N TYR A 27 6.91 -13.49 6.73
CA TYR A 27 6.66 -14.44 5.65
C TYR A 27 7.65 -14.26 4.49
N PRO A 28 8.94 -14.59 4.68
CA PRO A 28 10.00 -14.30 3.70
C PRO A 28 9.80 -14.99 2.34
N ASP A 29 9.10 -16.13 2.32
CA ASP A 29 8.84 -16.90 1.10
C ASP A 29 7.51 -16.53 0.41
N ARG A 30 6.82 -15.46 0.87
CA ARG A 30 5.53 -15.03 0.32
C ARG A 30 5.62 -13.63 -0.25
N ALA A 31 5.08 -13.46 -1.46
CA ALA A 31 4.84 -12.13 -2.00
C ALA A 31 3.77 -11.42 -1.16
N VAL A 32 4.06 -10.17 -0.77
CA VAL A 32 3.13 -9.31 -0.05
C VAL A 32 2.71 -8.17 -0.98
N GLU A 33 1.42 -8.11 -1.28
CA GLU A 33 0.81 -7.05 -2.09
C GLU A 33 -0.20 -6.27 -1.22
N ALA A 34 -0.30 -4.96 -1.46
CA ALA A 34 -1.22 -4.09 -0.72
C ALA A 34 -2.22 -3.42 -1.67
N ALA A 35 -3.45 -3.26 -1.20
CA ALA A 35 -4.49 -2.54 -1.92
C ALA A 35 -5.43 -1.81 -0.95
N LEU A 36 -5.91 -0.64 -1.36
CA LEU A 36 -6.93 0.12 -0.66
C LEU A 36 -8.31 -0.25 -1.20
N VAL A 37 -9.21 -0.62 -0.29
CA VAL A 37 -10.64 -0.81 -0.58
C VAL A 37 -11.35 0.49 -0.28
N TRP A 38 -11.98 1.07 -1.30
CA TRP A 38 -12.84 2.25 -1.15
C TRP A 38 -14.28 1.81 -0.97
N THR A 39 -15.04 2.48 -0.11
CA THR A 39 -16.44 2.12 0.21
C THR A 39 -17.46 3.05 -0.42
N ASP A 40 -17.05 4.22 -0.89
CA ASP A 40 -17.89 5.15 -1.65
C ASP A 40 -18.17 4.68 -3.10
N GLY A 41 -17.60 3.52 -3.47
CA GLY A 41 -17.93 2.71 -4.64
C GLY A 41 -17.13 1.41 -4.59
N PRO A 42 -17.47 0.36 -5.35
CA PRO A 42 -16.82 -0.96 -5.27
C PRO A 42 -15.45 -0.95 -5.97
N ARG A 43 -14.47 -0.24 -5.39
CA ARG A 43 -13.15 -0.01 -6.00
C ARG A 43 -12.04 -0.54 -5.12
N LEU A 44 -11.29 -1.50 -5.66
CA LEU A 44 -10.00 -1.93 -5.15
C LEU A 44 -8.89 -1.20 -5.90
N MET A 45 -7.93 -0.63 -5.17
CA MET A 45 -6.82 0.13 -5.73
C MET A 45 -5.49 -0.41 -5.21
N ALA A 46 -4.71 -1.04 -6.08
CA ALA A 46 -3.38 -1.52 -5.73
C ALA A 46 -2.46 -0.35 -5.32
N VAL A 47 -1.64 -0.58 -4.30
CA VAL A 47 -0.56 0.31 -3.89
C VAL A 47 0.74 -0.24 -4.48
N PRO A 48 1.35 0.43 -5.47
CA PRO A 48 2.55 -0.09 -6.12
C PRO A 48 3.69 -0.29 -5.12
N GLN A 49 4.40 -1.42 -5.23
CA GLN A 49 5.52 -1.75 -4.35
C GLN A 49 6.57 -0.63 -4.30
N ALA A 50 6.95 -0.08 -5.46
CA ALA A 50 7.90 1.02 -5.56
C ALA A 50 7.47 2.27 -4.78
N MET A 51 6.15 2.50 -4.62
CA MET A 51 5.65 3.61 -3.82
C MET A 51 5.82 3.34 -2.33
N MET A 52 5.54 2.11 -1.89
CA MET A 52 5.75 1.70 -0.49
C MET A 52 7.24 1.73 -0.10
N ASP A 53 8.12 1.20 -0.96
CA ASP A 53 9.56 1.19 -0.68
C ASP A 53 10.15 2.61 -0.64
N ALA A 54 9.69 3.51 -1.52
CA ALA A 54 10.08 4.91 -1.50
C ALA A 54 9.67 5.63 -0.22
N THR A 55 8.55 5.25 0.41
CA THR A 55 8.08 5.83 1.67
C THR A 55 8.90 5.39 2.88
N LEU A 56 9.51 4.20 2.85
CA LEU A 56 10.33 3.69 3.96
C LEU A 56 11.80 4.11 3.87
N SER A 57 12.25 4.60 2.71
CA SER A 57 13.65 4.93 2.44
C SER A 57 14.08 6.31 2.99
N VAL A 58 13.51 6.73 4.13
CA VAL A 58 13.79 8.04 4.79
C VAL A 58 15.18 8.05 5.42
#